data_AF-S0DGI1-F1
#
_entry.id   AF-S0DGI1-F1
#
_cell.length_a   1.000
_cell.length_b   1.000
_cell.length_c   1.000
_cell.angle_alpha   90.00
_cell.angle_beta   90.00
_cell.angle_gamma   90.00
#
_symmetry.space_group_name_H-M   'P 1'
#
loop_
_entity.id
_entity.type
_entity.pdbx_description
1 polymer ?
#
loop_
_entity_poly.entity_id
_entity_poly.type
_entity_poly.pdbx_seq_one_letter_code
_entity_poly.pdbx_strand_id
1 'polypeptide(L)'
;MHFNMKRISYILLASLLMVGYGCKKTDNPYVGYIKIDRVVVEASGGSGTVTADTDISSPIEVTISEADAEWVSVSVNGKQITATATQANTGDNFRTANISVRCGYRVTTFSVLQKFEGQQYLQYDWSTWTATGSDVQANDGGGYPSLFKEDRTNFWHSQYSPALNPPLPHTIVVDMKKELPVAMVSIGRRYYAPNGNNYASVKTMEVYASTDNETYTKVGGFTFALPWTAPNGTVVTGQTSPLIPGWEDIILPEITTARYFKLIITEANNTGGTCQVSFFKAYEKI
;
A
#
# COMPACT_ATOMS: atom_id res chain seq x y z
N MET A 1 -69.63 -19.52 60.92
CA MET A 1 -69.64 -18.12 61.35
C MET A 1 -68.29 -17.83 62.02
N HIS A 2 -67.55 -16.83 61.50
CA HIS A 2 -66.28 -16.22 62.02
C HIS A 2 -65.00 -17.08 62.01
N PHE A 3 -64.07 -16.87 61.05
CA PHE A 3 -62.97 -15.87 60.94
C PHE A 3 -61.69 -16.29 61.70
N ASN A 4 -60.53 -16.45 61.04
CA ASN A 4 -59.60 -15.36 60.71
C ASN A 4 -58.30 -15.84 60.01
N MET A 5 -57.61 -14.89 59.38
CA MET A 5 -56.53 -14.96 58.40
C MET A 5 -55.10 -15.11 58.96
N LYS A 6 -54.18 -15.51 58.05
CA LYS A 6 -52.87 -14.87 57.68
C LYS A 6 -51.54 -15.59 58.01
N ARG A 7 -50.64 -15.49 57.01
CA ARG A 7 -49.14 -15.56 56.95
C ARG A 7 -48.57 -16.92 56.51
N ILE A 8 -48.15 -17.11 55.24
CA ILE A 8 -46.91 -16.65 54.55
C ILE A 8 -45.63 -17.26 55.17
N SER A 9 -45.04 -18.29 54.53
CA SER A 9 -43.64 -18.31 54.02
C SER A 9 -43.13 -19.70 53.60
N TYR A 10 -42.78 -19.80 52.30
CA TYR A 10 -41.73 -20.55 51.58
C TYR A 10 -41.10 -21.84 52.14
N ILE A 11 -41.18 -22.94 51.37
CA ILE A 11 -40.08 -23.86 50.92
C ILE A 11 -40.63 -24.60 49.67
N LEU A 12 -40.42 -24.19 48.41
CA LEU A 12 -39.25 -24.36 47.54
C LEU A 12 -38.79 -25.83 47.36
N LEU A 13 -39.41 -26.61 46.47
CA LEU A 13 -38.69 -27.63 45.67
C LEU A 13 -39.54 -28.22 44.52
N ALA A 14 -38.92 -28.30 43.33
CA ALA A 14 -39.28 -29.09 42.16
C ALA A 14 -40.64 -28.74 41.49
N SER A 15 -40.74 -28.33 40.24
CA SER A 15 -39.97 -28.73 39.06
C SER A 15 -40.33 -27.76 37.92
N LEU A 16 -39.36 -26.96 37.48
CA LEU A 16 -39.45 -26.13 36.27
C LEU A 16 -38.18 -26.40 35.45
N LEU A 17 -38.32 -26.36 34.12
CA LEU A 17 -37.30 -26.57 33.07
C LEU A 17 -37.15 -28.06 32.70
N MET A 18 -37.40 -28.47 31.46
CA MET A 18 -36.53 -28.18 30.31
C MET A 18 -37.33 -27.97 29.01
N VAL A 19 -37.52 -26.73 28.59
CA VAL A 19 -37.63 -26.41 27.16
C VAL A 19 -36.26 -25.88 26.75
N GLY A 20 -35.34 -26.80 26.50
CA GLY A 20 -34.09 -26.50 25.82
C GLY A 20 -34.38 -26.39 24.33
N TYR A 21 -34.84 -25.22 23.87
CA TYR A 21 -34.75 -24.86 22.47
C TYR A 21 -33.26 -24.87 22.11
N GLY A 22 -32.82 -25.94 21.45
CA GLY A 22 -31.52 -25.94 20.79
C GLY A 22 -31.56 -24.88 19.70
N CYS A 23 -31.01 -23.70 19.98
CA CYS A 23 -30.51 -22.82 18.93
C CYS A 23 -29.47 -23.62 18.15
N LYS A 24 -29.90 -24.31 17.08
CA LYS A 24 -28.98 -24.70 16.02
C LYS A 24 -28.28 -23.41 15.62
N LYS A 25 -26.94 -23.37 15.70
CA LYS A 25 -26.18 -22.41 14.90
C LYS A 25 -26.74 -22.55 13.50
N THR A 26 -27.42 -21.52 13.02
CA THR A 26 -27.76 -21.43 11.60
C THR A 26 -26.43 -21.29 10.89
N ASP A 27 -25.91 -22.42 10.41
CA ASP A 27 -24.87 -22.41 9.39
C ASP A 27 -25.47 -21.59 8.24
N ASN A 28 -25.03 -20.34 8.11
CA ASN A 28 -25.45 -19.52 6.98
C ASN A 28 -25.07 -20.31 5.72
N PRO A 29 -26.04 -20.59 4.81
CA PRO A 29 -25.73 -21.35 3.63
C PRO A 29 -24.63 -20.61 2.86
N TYR A 30 -23.61 -21.35 2.45
CA TYR A 30 -22.56 -20.80 1.60
C TYR A 30 -23.19 -20.35 0.29
N VAL A 31 -23.06 -19.05 -0.04
CA VAL A 31 -23.70 -18.42 -1.22
C VAL A 31 -22.71 -18.11 -2.35
N GLY A 32 -21.61 -18.88 -2.44
CA GLY A 32 -20.59 -18.75 -3.48
C GLY A 32 -19.70 -17.50 -3.34
N TYR A 33 -18.74 -17.34 -4.26
CA TYR A 33 -17.85 -16.19 -4.35
C TYR A 33 -17.65 -15.71 -5.79
N ILE A 34 -17.22 -14.47 -5.95
CA ILE A 34 -16.71 -13.93 -7.23
C ILE A 34 -15.56 -12.98 -6.93
N LYS A 35 -14.45 -13.15 -7.64
CA LYS A 35 -13.27 -12.27 -7.62
C LYS A 35 -12.87 -11.93 -9.05
N ILE A 36 -12.53 -10.68 -9.26
CA ILE A 36 -12.19 -10.15 -10.58
C ILE A 36 -11.02 -9.21 -10.38
N ASP A 37 -9.91 -9.50 -11.03
CA ASP A 37 -8.73 -8.64 -11.00
C ASP A 37 -8.95 -7.36 -11.83
N ARG A 38 -8.08 -6.39 -11.62
CA ARG A 38 -8.07 -5.15 -12.41
C ARG A 38 -7.80 -5.46 -13.87
N VAL A 39 -8.52 -4.78 -14.77
CA VAL A 39 -8.15 -4.72 -16.18
C VAL A 39 -7.32 -3.47 -16.42
N VAL A 40 -6.18 -3.62 -17.09
CA VAL A 40 -5.33 -2.49 -17.49
C VAL A 40 -5.41 -2.32 -19.01
N VAL A 41 -5.59 -1.08 -19.47
CA VAL A 41 -5.61 -0.71 -20.89
C VAL A 41 -4.64 0.43 -21.18
N GLU A 42 -4.12 0.46 -22.40
CA GLU A 42 -3.10 1.42 -22.82
C GLU A 42 -3.67 2.85 -22.96
N ALA A 43 -2.77 3.84 -22.87
CA ALA A 43 -3.12 5.25 -22.97
C ALA A 43 -3.77 5.59 -24.32
N SER A 44 -3.32 4.98 -25.41
CA SER A 44 -3.90 5.13 -26.75
C SER A 44 -5.31 4.56 -26.89
N GLY A 45 -5.79 3.81 -25.90
CA GLY A 45 -7.02 3.01 -25.96
C GLY A 45 -6.72 1.55 -26.27
N GLY A 46 -7.78 0.79 -26.59
CA GLY A 46 -7.71 -0.65 -26.81
C GLY A 46 -8.44 -1.43 -25.73
N SER A 47 -8.19 -2.75 -25.69
CA SER A 47 -8.94 -3.66 -24.83
C SER A 47 -8.02 -4.50 -23.95
N GLY A 48 -8.48 -4.75 -22.72
CA GLY A 48 -7.88 -5.70 -21.79
C GLY A 48 -8.92 -6.74 -21.37
N THR A 49 -8.46 -7.91 -20.95
CA THR A 49 -9.35 -9.00 -20.55
C THR A 49 -8.95 -9.55 -19.19
N VAL A 50 -9.95 -10.01 -18.44
CA VAL A 50 -9.78 -10.71 -17.16
C VAL A 50 -10.76 -11.88 -17.11
N THR A 51 -10.38 -12.96 -16.42
CA THR A 51 -11.30 -14.08 -16.16
C THR A 51 -11.76 -13.99 -14.71
N ALA A 52 -13.08 -13.91 -14.51
CA ALA A 52 -13.67 -13.93 -13.19
C ALA A 52 -13.44 -15.30 -12.53
N ASP A 53 -12.83 -15.29 -11.34
CA ASP A 53 -12.72 -16.46 -10.48
C ASP A 53 -14.00 -16.56 -9.63
N THR A 54 -14.81 -17.57 -9.93
CA THR A 54 -16.10 -17.78 -9.28
C THR A 54 -16.54 -19.24 -9.37
N ASP A 55 -17.19 -19.73 -8.32
CA ASP A 55 -17.89 -21.01 -8.27
C ASP A 55 -19.41 -20.88 -8.57
N ILE A 56 -19.88 -19.66 -8.79
CA ILE A 56 -21.28 -19.36 -9.08
C ILE A 56 -21.52 -19.64 -10.58
N SER A 57 -22.56 -20.42 -10.88
CA SER A 57 -22.94 -20.78 -12.26
C SER A 57 -23.84 -19.75 -12.94
N SER A 58 -24.38 -18.79 -12.18
CA SER A 58 -25.21 -17.71 -12.71
C SER A 58 -24.43 -16.83 -13.68
N PRO A 59 -25.09 -16.25 -14.70
CA PRO A 59 -24.46 -15.28 -15.58
C PRO A 59 -23.83 -14.11 -14.81
N ILE A 60 -22.73 -13.60 -15.37
CA ILE A 60 -22.09 -12.37 -14.88
C ILE A 60 -22.75 -11.19 -15.60
N GLU A 61 -23.30 -10.27 -14.82
CA GLU A 61 -23.92 -9.04 -15.28
C GLU A 61 -23.04 -7.86 -14.85
N VAL A 62 -22.82 -6.88 -15.71
CA VAL A 62 -22.02 -5.68 -15.41
C VAL A 62 -22.87 -4.42 -15.52
N THR A 63 -22.63 -3.47 -14.63
CA THR A 63 -23.21 -2.12 -14.68
C THR A 63 -22.10 -1.10 -14.61
N ILE A 64 -22.14 -0.14 -15.53
CA ILE A 64 -21.18 0.96 -15.64
C ILE A 64 -21.91 2.25 -15.31
N SER A 65 -21.25 3.17 -14.59
CA SER A 65 -21.79 4.51 -14.36
C SER A 65 -21.86 5.30 -15.66
N GLU A 66 -22.77 6.27 -15.78
CA GLU A 66 -22.86 7.11 -16.98
C GLU A 66 -21.55 7.85 -17.27
N ALA A 67 -20.88 8.34 -16.23
CA ALA A 67 -19.59 9.03 -16.34
C ALA A 67 -18.47 8.11 -16.87
N ASP A 68 -18.42 6.86 -16.40
CA ASP A 68 -17.41 5.90 -16.86
C ASP A 68 -17.72 5.40 -18.28
N ALA A 69 -19.01 5.26 -18.61
CA ALA A 69 -19.46 4.82 -19.93
C ALA A 69 -19.07 5.78 -21.06
N GLU A 70 -18.69 7.03 -20.73
CA GLU A 70 -18.14 7.98 -21.71
C GLU A 70 -16.84 7.48 -22.35
N TRP A 71 -16.01 6.75 -21.61
CA TRP A 71 -14.66 6.37 -22.07
C TRP A 71 -14.34 4.87 -21.97
N VAL A 72 -15.14 4.07 -21.26
CA VAL A 72 -14.97 2.61 -21.19
C VAL A 72 -16.26 1.87 -21.48
N SER A 73 -16.14 0.78 -22.24
CA SER A 73 -17.20 -0.22 -22.40
C SER A 73 -16.74 -1.57 -21.86
N VAL A 74 -17.66 -2.37 -21.34
CA VAL A 74 -17.38 -3.71 -20.80
C VAL A 74 -18.32 -4.71 -21.43
N SER A 75 -17.76 -5.84 -21.87
CA SER A 75 -18.52 -6.99 -22.38
C SER A 75 -18.16 -8.25 -21.62
N VAL A 76 -19.11 -9.19 -21.55
CA VAL A 76 -18.98 -10.44 -20.80
C VAL A 76 -19.26 -11.61 -21.73
N ASN A 77 -18.37 -12.59 -21.74
CA ASN A 77 -18.54 -13.87 -22.44
C ASN A 77 -18.22 -15.02 -21.48
N GLY A 78 -19.26 -15.60 -20.88
CA GLY A 78 -19.11 -16.56 -19.79
C GLY A 78 -18.41 -15.93 -18.59
N LYS A 79 -17.22 -16.43 -18.23
CA LYS A 79 -16.39 -15.87 -17.15
C LYS A 79 -15.38 -14.83 -17.65
N GLN A 80 -15.19 -14.69 -18.96
CA GLN A 80 -14.27 -13.70 -19.51
C GLN A 80 -14.95 -12.34 -19.59
N ILE A 81 -14.29 -11.33 -19.03
CA ILE A 81 -14.73 -9.93 -19.04
C ILE A 81 -13.71 -9.17 -19.87
N THR A 82 -14.19 -8.42 -20.87
CA THR A 82 -13.36 -7.56 -21.72
C THR A 82 -13.74 -6.12 -21.48
N ALA A 83 -12.78 -5.29 -21.05
CA ALA A 83 -12.94 -3.86 -20.97
C ALA A 83 -12.23 -3.20 -22.16
N THR A 84 -12.90 -2.26 -22.82
CA THR A 84 -12.40 -1.54 -23.97
C THR A 84 -12.46 -0.05 -23.68
N ALA A 85 -11.29 0.61 -23.68
CA ALA A 85 -11.22 2.06 -23.69
C ALA A 85 -11.68 2.58 -25.06
N THR A 86 -12.81 3.28 -25.07
CA THR A 86 -13.41 3.90 -26.27
C THR A 86 -12.76 5.23 -26.61
N GLN A 87 -12.00 5.81 -25.67
CA GLN A 87 -11.23 7.03 -25.85
C GLN A 87 -9.79 6.83 -25.37
N ALA A 88 -8.85 7.53 -26.01
CA ALA A 88 -7.50 7.65 -25.48
C ALA A 88 -7.49 8.45 -24.16
N ASN A 89 -6.53 8.17 -23.30
CA ASN A 89 -6.19 9.01 -22.16
C ASN A 89 -5.01 9.90 -22.54
N THR A 90 -5.28 11.18 -22.76
CA THR A 90 -4.28 12.19 -23.14
C THR A 90 -3.81 13.03 -21.95
N GLY A 91 -4.24 12.70 -20.73
CA GLY A 91 -3.80 13.37 -19.52
C GLY A 91 -2.48 12.80 -19.00
N ASP A 92 -1.85 13.53 -18.08
CA ASP A 92 -0.58 13.14 -17.45
C ASP A 92 -0.76 12.18 -16.25
N ASN A 93 -1.97 11.61 -16.10
CA ASN A 93 -2.30 10.70 -15.02
C ASN A 93 -3.24 9.60 -15.50
N PHE A 94 -3.23 8.46 -14.81
CA PHE A 94 -4.15 7.37 -15.11
C PHE A 94 -5.58 7.78 -14.74
N ARG A 95 -6.54 7.11 -15.38
CA ARG A 95 -7.94 7.17 -14.98
C ARG A 95 -8.47 5.79 -14.69
N THR A 96 -9.46 5.72 -13.81
CA THR A 96 -10.04 4.46 -13.35
C THR A 96 -11.56 4.51 -13.41
N ALA A 97 -12.17 3.43 -13.89
CA ALA A 97 -13.61 3.17 -13.79
C ALA A 97 -13.84 2.02 -12.80
N ASN A 98 -14.84 2.15 -11.93
CA ASN A 98 -15.24 1.09 -11.01
C ASN A 98 -16.52 0.43 -11.53
N ILE A 99 -16.37 -0.79 -12.06
CA ILE A 99 -17.44 -1.51 -12.73
C ILE A 99 -18.15 -2.39 -11.69
N SER A 100 -19.46 -2.20 -11.53
CA SER A 100 -20.28 -3.05 -10.69
C SER A 100 -20.55 -4.36 -11.39
N VAL A 101 -20.38 -5.47 -10.68
CA VAL A 101 -20.57 -6.82 -11.21
C VAL A 101 -21.49 -7.59 -10.30
N ARG A 102 -22.51 -8.21 -10.91
CA ARG A 102 -23.42 -9.13 -10.24
C ARG A 102 -23.24 -10.53 -10.80
N CYS A 103 -23.16 -11.51 -9.91
CA CYS A 103 -23.19 -12.93 -10.25
C CYS A 103 -24.07 -13.65 -9.23
N GLY A 104 -25.30 -13.99 -9.64
CA GLY A 104 -26.33 -14.49 -8.72
C GLY A 104 -26.69 -13.45 -7.66
N TYR A 105 -26.51 -13.81 -6.37
CA TYR A 105 -26.74 -12.93 -5.22
C TYR A 105 -25.50 -12.12 -4.81
N ARG A 106 -24.33 -12.37 -5.43
CA ARG A 106 -23.12 -11.61 -5.15
C ARG A 106 -23.06 -10.37 -6.01
N VAL A 107 -22.71 -9.26 -5.37
CA VAL A 107 -22.36 -8.01 -6.01
C VAL A 107 -20.95 -7.64 -5.57
N THR A 108 -20.10 -7.30 -6.52
CA THR A 108 -18.72 -6.84 -6.29
C THR A 108 -18.40 -5.72 -7.27
N THR A 109 -17.21 -5.14 -7.14
CA THR A 109 -16.66 -4.23 -8.14
C THR A 109 -15.30 -4.72 -8.62
N PHE A 110 -14.92 -4.36 -9.84
CA PHE A 110 -13.53 -4.39 -10.28
C PHE A 110 -13.16 -3.06 -10.93
N SER A 111 -11.87 -2.79 -11.03
CA SER A 111 -11.37 -1.56 -11.64
C SER A 111 -10.89 -1.81 -13.07
N VAL A 112 -11.22 -0.88 -13.96
CA VAL A 112 -10.53 -0.73 -15.24
C VAL A 112 -9.63 0.48 -15.11
N LEU A 113 -8.32 0.30 -15.22
CA LEU A 113 -7.33 1.38 -15.24
C LEU A 113 -6.89 1.62 -16.67
N GLN A 114 -7.02 2.86 -17.13
CA GLN A 114 -6.35 3.31 -18.34
C GLN A 114 -5.10 4.10 -17.98
N LYS A 115 -3.98 3.62 -18.52
CA LYS A 115 -2.66 4.25 -18.35
C LYS A 115 -2.66 5.68 -18.90
N PHE A 116 -1.70 6.47 -18.44
CA PHE A 116 -1.20 7.62 -19.22
C PHE A 116 0.02 7.21 -20.04
N GLU A 117 0.42 8.05 -20.99
CA GLU A 117 1.54 7.73 -21.89
C GLU A 117 2.85 7.48 -21.11
N GLY A 118 3.49 6.34 -21.37
CA GLY A 118 4.74 5.95 -20.72
C GLY A 118 4.58 5.36 -19.31
N GLN A 119 3.37 5.20 -18.78
CA GLN A 119 3.17 4.59 -17.47
C GLN A 119 3.52 3.10 -17.48
N GLN A 120 4.46 2.70 -16.62
CA GLN A 120 4.88 1.30 -16.44
C GLN A 120 4.58 0.75 -15.05
N TYR A 121 4.31 1.63 -14.09
CA TYR A 121 4.19 1.29 -12.68
C TYR A 121 2.96 1.94 -12.06
N LEU A 122 2.36 1.26 -11.09
CA LEU A 122 1.29 1.80 -10.26
C LEU A 122 1.66 1.74 -8.78
N GLN A 123 1.54 2.87 -8.10
CA GLN A 123 1.81 2.97 -6.67
C GLN A 123 0.76 2.17 -5.88
N TYR A 124 1.21 1.38 -4.90
CA TYR A 124 0.32 0.79 -3.93
C TYR A 124 -0.19 1.80 -2.91
N ASP A 125 -1.43 1.61 -2.45
CA ASP A 125 -1.92 2.36 -1.29
C ASP A 125 -1.16 1.96 -0.03
N TRP A 126 -0.55 2.96 0.57
CA TRP A 126 0.30 2.91 1.76
C TRP A 126 -0.39 3.40 3.05
N SER A 127 -1.67 3.78 2.98
CA SER A 127 -2.41 4.40 4.09
C SER A 127 -2.44 3.58 5.38
N THR A 128 -2.24 2.27 5.28
CA THR A 128 -2.25 1.30 6.40
C THR A 128 -0.86 0.82 6.79
N TRP A 129 0.18 1.22 6.06
CA TRP A 129 1.53 0.73 6.27
C TRP A 129 2.13 1.28 7.56
N THR A 130 3.08 0.55 8.11
CA THR A 130 3.80 0.96 9.33
C THR A 130 5.30 0.74 9.13
N ALA A 131 6.11 1.44 9.90
CA ALA A 131 7.55 1.19 9.95
C ALA A 131 8.11 1.18 11.37
N THR A 132 9.17 0.41 11.55
CA THR A 132 10.02 0.35 12.73
C THR A 132 11.48 0.33 12.28
N GLY A 133 12.44 0.18 13.18
CA GLY A 133 13.85 0.15 12.80
C GLY A 133 14.80 0.23 14.00
N SER A 134 16.06 0.56 13.72
CA SER A 134 17.13 0.63 14.74
C SER A 134 16.94 1.76 15.72
N ASP A 135 16.56 2.93 15.21
CA ASP A 135 16.63 4.19 15.94
C ASP A 135 15.73 5.26 15.30
N VAL A 136 15.39 6.30 16.04
CA VAL A 136 14.62 7.43 15.53
C VAL A 136 14.78 8.65 16.43
N GLN A 137 14.95 9.83 15.84
CA GLN A 137 14.76 11.07 16.57
C GLN A 137 13.26 11.38 16.67
N ALA A 138 12.63 10.96 17.77
CA ALA A 138 11.18 11.00 17.92
C ALA A 138 10.57 12.43 17.90
N ASN A 139 11.33 13.45 18.26
CA ASN A 139 10.87 14.85 18.37
C ASN A 139 11.31 15.75 17.19
N ASP A 140 11.76 15.17 16.08
CA ASP A 140 12.05 15.91 14.84
C ASP A 140 10.97 15.62 13.77
N GLY A 141 11.34 15.37 12.50
CA GLY A 141 10.49 15.30 11.31
C GLY A 141 9.30 14.33 11.27
N GLY A 142 8.85 13.78 12.40
CA GLY A 142 7.63 12.96 12.49
C GLY A 142 7.87 11.47 12.60
N GLY A 143 9.14 11.03 12.63
CA GLY A 143 9.53 9.64 12.88
C GLY A 143 9.03 8.66 11.81
N TYR A 144 8.91 7.38 12.15
CA TYR A 144 8.49 6.34 11.18
C TYR A 144 7.16 6.61 10.46
N PRO A 145 6.09 7.15 11.11
CA PRO A 145 4.84 7.45 10.40
C PRO A 145 4.95 8.50 9.29
N SER A 146 6.01 9.31 9.28
CA SER A 146 6.24 10.27 8.20
C SER A 146 6.47 9.59 6.85
N LEU A 147 6.95 8.35 6.85
CA LEU A 147 7.32 7.61 5.63
C LEU A 147 6.14 7.33 4.69
N PHE A 148 4.90 7.49 5.17
CA PHE A 148 3.66 7.21 4.44
C PHE A 148 2.83 8.48 4.23
N LYS A 149 3.52 9.58 3.94
CA LYS A 149 2.94 10.88 3.60
C LYS A 149 3.59 11.42 2.34
N GLU A 150 2.84 12.19 1.55
CA GLU A 150 3.39 12.88 0.37
C GLU A 150 4.27 14.08 0.76
N ASP A 151 4.03 14.68 1.94
CA ASP A 151 4.76 15.85 2.40
C ASP A 151 6.17 15.50 2.87
N ARG A 152 7.15 15.77 2.00
CA ARG A 152 8.59 15.54 2.23
C ARG A 152 9.24 16.46 3.27
N THR A 153 8.51 17.44 3.81
CA THR A 153 8.97 18.21 4.98
C THR A 153 8.80 17.41 6.28
N ASN A 154 7.98 16.36 6.26
CA ASN A 154 8.00 15.29 7.26
C ASN A 154 8.98 14.19 6.80
N PHE A 155 9.75 13.64 7.73
CA PHE A 155 10.76 12.64 7.49
C PHE A 155 11.10 11.84 8.75
N TRP A 156 11.51 10.59 8.55
CA TRP A 156 12.25 9.83 9.54
C TRP A 156 13.66 10.42 9.61
N HIS A 157 14.19 10.54 10.81
CA HIS A 157 15.56 10.96 11.09
C HIS A 157 16.18 9.95 12.04
N SER A 158 17.39 9.45 11.72
CA SER A 158 18.17 8.64 12.66
C SER A 158 18.40 9.41 13.97
N GLN A 159 18.57 8.73 15.09
CA GLN A 159 18.69 9.40 16.37
C GLN A 159 20.00 10.18 16.46
N TYR A 160 19.96 11.47 16.82
CA TYR A 160 21.17 12.28 17.03
C TYR A 160 21.33 12.79 18.48
N SER A 161 20.30 12.64 19.31
CA SER A 161 20.27 13.07 20.71
C SER A 161 19.20 12.31 21.52
N PRO A 162 19.40 12.03 22.83
CA PRO A 162 20.54 12.38 23.69
C PRO A 162 21.69 11.38 23.65
N ALA A 163 21.50 10.21 23.03
CA ALA A 163 22.57 9.26 22.78
C ALA A 163 23.53 9.84 21.73
N LEU A 164 24.83 9.58 21.88
CA LEU A 164 25.81 9.75 20.80
C LEU A 164 25.27 8.96 19.60
N ASN A 165 24.97 9.64 18.50
CA ASN A 165 24.36 9.11 17.28
C ASN A 165 24.73 7.63 17.06
N PRO A 166 23.75 6.70 17.05
CA PRO A 166 24.04 5.29 16.81
C PRO A 166 24.93 5.13 15.58
N PRO A 167 25.96 4.27 15.63
CA PRO A 167 26.81 4.07 14.47
C PRO A 167 25.98 3.47 13.34
N LEU A 168 26.34 3.82 12.09
CA LEU A 168 25.88 3.08 10.92
C LEU A 168 26.20 1.58 11.09
N PRO A 169 25.38 0.67 10.54
CA PRO A 169 24.23 0.95 9.68
C PRO A 169 22.94 1.30 10.45
N HIS A 170 22.13 2.17 9.85
CA HIS A 170 20.74 2.39 10.30
C HIS A 170 19.80 1.46 9.55
N THR A 171 18.74 1.01 10.22
CA THR A 171 17.75 0.11 9.63
C THR A 171 16.34 0.66 9.75
N ILE A 172 15.55 0.49 8.69
CA ILE A 172 14.11 0.78 8.67
C ILE A 172 13.42 -0.47 8.13
N VAL A 173 12.43 -0.99 8.85
CA VAL A 173 11.58 -2.09 8.41
C VAL A 173 10.18 -1.55 8.16
N VAL A 174 9.75 -1.58 6.90
CA VAL A 174 8.40 -1.25 6.45
C VAL A 174 7.56 -2.53 6.43
N ASP A 175 6.35 -2.49 6.98
CA ASP A 175 5.32 -3.53 6.88
C ASP A 175 4.14 -3.00 6.05
N MET A 176 3.97 -3.55 4.85
CA MET A 176 2.90 -3.20 3.91
C MET A 176 1.54 -3.82 4.26
N LYS A 177 1.46 -4.58 5.37
CA LYS A 177 0.27 -5.27 5.91
C LYS A 177 -0.29 -6.39 5.07
N LYS A 178 0.19 -6.57 3.85
CA LYS A 178 -0.15 -7.67 2.95
C LYS A 178 1.03 -8.00 2.05
N GLU A 179 1.07 -9.23 1.57
CA GLU A 179 1.98 -9.64 0.51
C GLU A 179 1.53 -9.01 -0.81
N LEU A 180 2.47 -8.37 -1.51
CA LEU A 180 2.25 -7.64 -2.75
C LEU A 180 3.35 -7.98 -3.76
N PRO A 181 3.04 -8.18 -5.06
CA PRO A 181 4.03 -8.27 -6.12
C PRO A 181 4.62 -6.89 -6.43
N VAL A 182 5.82 -6.60 -5.94
CA VAL A 182 6.50 -5.31 -6.11
C VAL A 182 7.50 -5.37 -7.25
N ALA A 183 7.51 -4.36 -8.11
CA ALA A 183 8.45 -4.21 -9.23
C ALA A 183 9.40 -3.01 -9.06
N MET A 184 9.01 -2.03 -8.26
CA MET A 184 9.81 -0.83 -7.99
C MET A 184 9.50 -0.31 -6.59
N VAL A 185 10.49 0.30 -5.95
CA VAL A 185 10.30 1.12 -4.75
C VAL A 185 10.88 2.51 -4.96
N SER A 186 10.30 3.52 -4.32
CA SER A 186 10.83 4.89 -4.33
C SER A 186 11.17 5.34 -2.91
N ILE A 187 12.36 5.91 -2.75
CA ILE A 187 12.90 6.37 -1.46
C ILE A 187 13.01 7.89 -1.47
N GLY A 188 12.18 8.55 -0.68
CA GLY A 188 12.13 10.00 -0.60
C GLY A 188 13.29 10.61 0.19
N ARG A 189 13.87 11.70 -0.32
CA ARG A 189 14.79 12.55 0.43
C ARG A 189 14.03 13.62 1.21
N ARG A 190 14.53 14.04 2.37
CA ARG A 190 13.98 15.21 3.08
C ARG A 190 14.01 16.44 2.17
N TYR A 191 12.92 17.21 2.20
CA TYR A 191 12.81 18.51 1.57
C TYR A 191 12.73 19.60 2.64
N TYR A 192 13.46 20.70 2.47
CA TYR A 192 13.40 21.84 3.36
C TYR A 192 12.79 23.05 2.65
N ALA A 193 11.49 23.27 2.87
CA ALA A 193 10.71 24.30 2.20
C ALA A 193 11.31 25.73 2.27
N PRO A 194 11.90 26.18 3.40
CA PRO A 194 12.43 27.55 3.49
C PRO A 194 13.53 27.90 2.48
N ASN A 195 14.27 26.92 1.96
CA ASN A 195 15.31 27.17 0.95
C ASN A 195 15.18 26.31 -0.31
N GLY A 196 14.16 25.45 -0.40
CA GLY A 196 13.93 24.59 -1.56
C GLY A 196 14.94 23.44 -1.70
N ASN A 197 15.75 23.15 -0.68
CA ASN A 197 16.81 22.14 -0.80
C ASN A 197 16.30 20.72 -0.53
N ASN A 198 16.81 19.79 -1.31
CA ASN A 198 16.76 18.36 -1.02
C ASN A 198 18.01 17.94 -0.24
N TYR A 199 17.85 17.04 0.74
CA TYR A 199 18.93 16.60 1.62
C TYR A 199 19.48 15.23 1.16
N ALA A 200 20.74 15.21 0.73
CA ALA A 200 21.46 13.98 0.37
C ALA A 200 22.20 13.37 1.57
N SER A 201 21.54 13.22 2.72
CA SER A 201 22.18 12.65 3.92
C SER A 201 22.53 11.18 3.76
N VAL A 202 21.65 10.38 3.17
CA VAL A 202 21.90 8.98 2.79
C VAL A 202 22.85 8.92 1.60
N LYS A 203 24.02 8.27 1.78
CA LYS A 203 24.97 7.99 0.71
C LYS A 203 24.73 6.62 0.10
N THR A 204 24.67 5.56 0.91
CA THR A 204 24.45 4.19 0.41
C THR A 204 23.34 3.52 1.19
N MET A 205 22.38 2.95 0.46
CA MET A 205 21.28 2.18 1.02
C MET A 205 21.12 0.86 0.26
N GLU A 206 20.96 -0.22 1.01
CA GLU A 206 20.55 -1.52 0.51
C GLU A 206 19.06 -1.75 0.80
N VAL A 207 18.36 -2.41 -0.12
CA VAL A 207 16.94 -2.73 0.01
C VAL A 207 16.76 -4.23 -0.01
N TYR A 208 16.11 -4.75 1.02
CA TYR A 208 15.77 -6.15 1.19
C TYR A 208 14.26 -6.35 1.27
N ALA A 209 13.77 -7.49 0.77
CA ALA A 209 12.37 -7.88 0.84
C ALA A 209 12.18 -9.16 1.66
N SER A 210 11.00 -9.32 2.23
CA SER A 210 10.59 -10.48 3.01
C SER A 210 9.07 -10.64 3.02
N THR A 211 8.57 -11.86 3.17
CA THR A 211 7.15 -12.17 3.43
C THR A 211 6.87 -12.46 4.91
N ASP A 212 7.90 -12.84 5.68
CA ASP A 212 7.79 -13.37 7.04
C ASP A 212 8.39 -12.46 8.13
N ASN A 213 9.10 -11.39 7.75
CA ASN A 213 9.85 -10.50 8.65
C ASN A 213 11.05 -11.17 9.36
N GLU A 214 11.48 -12.34 8.90
CA GLU A 214 12.59 -13.12 9.46
C GLU A 214 13.67 -13.34 8.39
N THR A 215 13.27 -13.86 7.24
CA THR A 215 14.14 -14.16 6.11
C THR A 215 14.11 -13.01 5.11
N TYR A 216 15.28 -12.42 4.82
CA TYR A 216 15.40 -11.27 3.93
C TYR A 216 16.31 -11.57 2.75
N THR A 217 15.86 -11.17 1.56
CA THR A 217 16.65 -11.23 0.32
C THR A 217 16.94 -9.82 -0.17
N LYS A 218 18.18 -9.54 -0.57
CA LYS A 218 18.54 -8.24 -1.17
C LYS A 218 17.88 -8.12 -2.54
N VAL A 219 17.10 -7.07 -2.75
CA VAL A 219 16.35 -6.83 -4.00
C VAL A 219 16.72 -5.52 -4.69
N GLY A 220 17.56 -4.69 -4.06
CA GLY A 220 18.02 -3.45 -4.68
C GLY A 220 18.85 -2.58 -3.76
N GLY A 221 18.97 -1.31 -4.12
CA GLY A 221 19.71 -0.30 -3.39
C GLY A 221 20.21 0.81 -4.31
N PHE A 222 20.86 1.81 -3.73
CA PHE A 222 21.49 2.90 -4.46
C PHE A 222 22.74 3.40 -3.76
N THR A 223 23.58 4.13 -4.50
CA THR A 223 24.64 4.98 -3.95
C THR A 223 24.57 6.37 -4.57
N PHE A 224 24.49 7.39 -3.72
CA PHE A 224 24.49 8.81 -4.08
C PHE A 224 25.65 9.50 -3.34
N ALA A 225 26.82 9.49 -3.95
CA ALA A 225 28.04 10.08 -3.38
C ALA A 225 28.18 11.54 -3.80
N LEU A 226 28.68 12.37 -2.88
CA LEU A 226 29.12 13.73 -3.18
C LEU A 226 30.65 13.77 -3.40
N PRO A 227 31.16 14.60 -4.33
CA PRO A 227 30.41 15.49 -5.20
C PRO A 227 29.59 14.75 -6.27
N TRP A 228 28.41 15.29 -6.59
CA TRP A 228 27.49 14.75 -7.60
C TRP A 228 27.26 15.76 -8.72
N THR A 229 27.28 15.32 -9.98
CA THR A 229 27.04 16.20 -11.14
C THR A 229 25.58 16.11 -11.57
N ALA A 230 24.88 17.24 -11.49
CA ALA A 230 23.50 17.35 -11.92
C ALA A 230 23.36 17.20 -13.45
N PRO A 231 22.17 16.87 -13.98
CA PRO A 231 21.95 16.73 -15.43
C PRO A 231 22.33 17.97 -16.26
N ASN A 232 22.32 19.16 -15.65
CA ASN A 232 22.73 20.41 -16.29
C ASN A 232 24.25 20.67 -16.24
N GLY A 233 25.05 19.73 -15.74
CA GLY A 233 26.51 19.82 -15.60
C GLY A 233 27.02 20.48 -14.31
N THR A 234 26.13 21.00 -13.45
CA THR A 234 26.53 21.64 -12.18
C THR A 234 27.04 20.59 -11.20
N VAL A 235 28.22 20.82 -10.61
CA VAL A 235 28.77 19.97 -9.55
C VAL A 235 28.23 20.40 -8.19
N VAL A 236 27.53 19.49 -7.52
CA VAL A 236 27.00 19.65 -6.16
C VAL A 236 27.97 19.00 -5.18
N THR A 237 28.62 19.80 -4.34
CA THR A 237 29.56 19.34 -3.30
C THR A 237 28.92 19.26 -1.90
N GLY A 238 27.88 20.06 -1.66
CA GLY A 238 27.17 20.13 -0.39
C GLY A 238 26.05 19.11 -0.25
N GLN A 239 25.72 18.76 0.99
CA GLN A 239 24.67 17.78 1.31
C GLN A 239 23.25 18.27 1.06
N THR A 240 23.08 19.56 0.77
CA THR A 240 21.77 20.16 0.52
C THR A 240 21.85 21.02 -0.72
N SER A 241 20.92 20.85 -1.65
CA SER A 241 20.85 21.58 -2.91
C SER A 241 19.46 21.41 -3.52
N PRO A 242 18.92 22.41 -4.23
CA PRO A 242 17.69 22.22 -5.00
C PRO A 242 17.91 21.29 -6.21
N LEU A 243 19.16 21.07 -6.62
CA LEU A 243 19.52 20.22 -7.77
C LEU A 243 19.57 18.73 -7.43
N ILE A 244 19.74 18.37 -6.15
CA ILE A 244 19.69 16.97 -5.70
C ILE A 244 18.28 16.43 -6.03
N PRO A 245 18.14 15.24 -6.64
CA PRO A 245 16.84 14.68 -6.94
C PRO A 245 16.00 14.50 -5.67
N GLY A 246 14.68 14.60 -5.79
CA GLY A 246 13.80 14.53 -4.63
C GLY A 246 13.69 13.14 -3.99
N TRP A 247 13.99 12.10 -4.76
CA TRP A 247 13.88 10.70 -4.37
C TRP A 247 14.77 9.86 -5.29
N GLU A 248 14.92 8.59 -4.93
CA GLU A 248 15.54 7.56 -5.77
C GLU A 248 14.47 6.52 -6.14
N ASP A 249 14.36 6.20 -7.43
CA ASP A 249 13.55 5.08 -7.90
C ASP A 249 14.44 3.86 -8.07
N ILE A 250 14.08 2.76 -7.40
CA ILE A 250 14.83 1.51 -7.39
C ILE A 250 13.96 0.46 -8.09
N ILE A 251 14.25 0.23 -9.37
CA ILE A 251 13.64 -0.86 -10.14
C ILE A 251 14.22 -2.18 -9.63
N LEU A 252 13.36 -3.08 -9.16
CA LEU A 252 13.79 -4.40 -8.70
C LEU A 252 14.20 -5.25 -9.92
N PRO A 253 15.24 -6.11 -9.80
CA PRO A 253 15.70 -6.93 -10.91
C PRO A 253 14.64 -7.92 -11.40
N GLU A 254 13.70 -8.29 -10.52
CA GLU A 254 12.54 -9.11 -10.79
C GLU A 254 11.36 -8.68 -9.91
N ILE A 255 10.14 -9.01 -10.35
CA ILE A 255 8.94 -8.79 -9.54
C ILE A 255 9.06 -9.65 -8.28
N THR A 256 9.07 -9.00 -7.12
CA THR A 256 9.27 -9.63 -5.82
C THR A 256 7.97 -9.61 -5.03
N THR A 257 7.45 -10.77 -4.65
CA THR A 257 6.39 -10.85 -3.64
C THR A 257 6.96 -10.49 -2.28
N ALA A 258 6.48 -9.40 -1.68
CA ALA A 258 6.95 -8.92 -0.40
C ALA A 258 5.79 -8.43 0.47
N ARG A 259 5.90 -8.60 1.79
CA ARG A 259 5.11 -7.87 2.77
C ARG A 259 5.96 -6.83 3.50
N TYR A 260 7.23 -7.17 3.71
CA TYR A 260 8.18 -6.36 4.45
C TYR A 260 9.31 -5.89 3.53
N PHE A 261 9.72 -4.64 3.71
CA PHE A 261 10.97 -4.12 3.16
C PHE A 261 11.88 -3.69 4.29
N LYS A 262 13.13 -4.14 4.26
CA LYS A 262 14.18 -3.68 5.17
C LYS A 262 15.16 -2.82 4.38
N LEU A 263 15.25 -1.56 4.77
CA LEU A 263 16.19 -0.58 4.26
C LEU A 263 17.39 -0.56 5.20
N ILE A 264 18.59 -0.76 4.68
CA ILE A 264 19.85 -0.72 5.45
C ILE A 264 20.70 0.41 4.90
N ILE A 265 20.88 1.47 5.69
CA ILE A 265 21.72 2.61 5.33
C ILE A 265 23.13 2.33 5.85
N THR A 266 24.07 2.07 4.95
CA THR A 266 25.43 1.67 5.29
C THR A 266 26.42 2.83 5.29
N GLU A 267 26.12 3.90 4.56
CA GLU A 267 26.96 5.09 4.48
C GLU A 267 26.12 6.38 4.46
N ALA A 268 26.66 7.44 5.07
CA ALA A 268 26.10 8.79 5.05
C ALA A 268 27.06 9.78 4.38
N ASN A 269 26.52 10.88 3.84
CA ASN A 269 27.33 11.96 3.26
C ASN A 269 27.81 12.99 4.32
N ASN A 270 27.47 12.80 5.61
CA ASN A 270 27.98 13.63 6.70
C ASN A 270 28.92 12.81 7.60
N THR A 271 29.79 13.50 8.32
CA THR A 271 30.71 12.91 9.29
C THR A 271 30.01 12.34 10.52
N GLY A 272 28.80 12.80 10.82
CA GLY A 272 28.02 12.34 11.95
C GLY A 272 27.47 10.93 11.75
N GLY A 273 27.18 10.52 10.51
CA GLY A 273 26.42 9.31 10.21
C GLY A 273 24.89 9.48 10.28
N THR A 274 24.37 10.71 10.39
CA THR A 274 22.92 10.94 10.50
C THR A 274 22.23 10.87 9.15
N CYS A 275 21.03 10.29 9.11
CA CYS A 275 20.30 10.08 7.87
C CYS A 275 18.84 10.51 7.99
N GLN A 276 18.27 10.97 6.87
CA GLN A 276 16.84 11.25 6.76
C GLN A 276 16.21 10.56 5.55
N VAL A 277 14.98 10.08 5.73
CA VAL A 277 14.14 9.49 4.67
C VAL A 277 12.75 10.07 4.81
N SER A 278 12.20 10.67 3.75
CA SER A 278 10.89 11.32 3.81
C SER A 278 9.73 10.38 3.51
N PHE A 279 9.91 9.46 2.57
CA PHE A 279 8.88 8.48 2.24
C PHE A 279 9.46 7.16 1.76
N PHE A 280 8.64 6.11 1.84
CA PHE A 280 8.84 4.84 1.15
C PHE A 280 7.59 4.50 0.35
N LYS A 281 7.71 4.35 -0.97
CA LYS A 281 6.62 3.90 -1.86
C LYS A 281 7.00 2.57 -2.48
N ALA A 282 6.03 1.70 -2.71
CA ALA A 282 6.21 0.49 -3.52
C ALA A 282 5.17 0.46 -4.65
N TYR A 283 5.56 -0.18 -5.76
CA TYR A 283 4.79 -0.15 -6.99
C TYR A 283 4.70 -1.54 -7.61
N GLU A 284 3.53 -1.84 -8.19
CA GLU A 284 3.37 -2.94 -9.12
C GLU A 284 3.74 -2.52 -10.55
N LYS A 285 4.01 -3.52 -11.39
CA LYS A 285 4.17 -3.33 -12.84
C LYS A 285 2.81 -3.46 -13.52
N ILE A 286 2.49 -2.54 -14.44
CA ILE A 286 1.21 -2.50 -15.17
C ILE A 286 1.38 -2.35 -16.68
#